data_AF-A0A812IPR1-F1
#
_entry.id   AF-A0A812IPR1-F1
#
_cell.length_a   1.000
_cell.length_b   1.000
_cell.length_c   1.000
_cell.angle_alpha   90.00
_cell.angle_beta   90.00
_cell.angle_gamma   90.00
#
_symmetry.space_group_name_H-M   'P 1'
#
loop_
_entity.id
_entity.type
_entity.pdbx_description
1 polymer ?
#
loop_
_entity_poly.entity_id
_entity_poly.type
_entity_poly.pdbx_seq_one_letter_code
_entity_poly.pdbx_strand_id
1 'polypeptide(L)'
;MPLGVDFEERTGGDIYIKEVDKSSDAWAQGVRPGAQLVMISATFGDEMWNTQGVGMTQFLTVLNSRFGSSMKLALAKEDQNVLSAFLDAFKGKASESQGSPQEEERKQQNLEAIFDEEEEKLQNGGGMWNPFR
;
A
#
# COMPACT_ATOMS: atom_id res chain seq x y z
N MET A 1 19.50 -22.33 -15.46
CA MET A 1 19.77 -22.00 -14.04
C MET A 1 18.49 -21.44 -13.44
N PRO A 2 18.18 -21.72 -12.16
CA PRO A 2 17.07 -21.04 -11.50
C PRO A 2 17.32 -19.53 -11.52
N LEU A 3 16.27 -18.73 -11.71
CA LEU A 3 16.35 -17.27 -11.86
C LEU A 3 16.95 -16.57 -10.61
N GLY A 4 16.99 -17.28 -9.47
CA GLY A 4 17.41 -16.73 -8.18
C GLY A 4 16.43 -15.72 -7.63
N VAL A 5 15.17 -15.78 -8.05
CA VAL A 5 14.09 -14.87 -7.65
C VAL A 5 12.90 -15.69 -7.20
N ASP A 6 12.43 -15.43 -5.99
CA ASP A 6 11.20 -15.97 -5.46
C ASP A 6 10.08 -14.94 -5.60
N PHE A 7 8.93 -15.40 -6.09
CA PHE A 7 7.76 -14.57 -6.33
C PHE A 7 6.68 -14.86 -5.30
N GLU A 8 5.90 -13.84 -4.95
CA GLU A 8 4.68 -13.95 -4.16
C GLU A 8 3.51 -13.25 -4.86
N GLU A 9 2.30 -13.77 -4.66
CA GLU A 9 1.07 -13.13 -5.10
C GLU A 9 0.47 -12.35 -3.94
N ARG A 10 0.06 -11.11 -4.20
CA ARG A 10 -0.64 -10.25 -3.24
C ARG A 10 -2.08 -10.01 -3.71
N THR A 11 -2.79 -9.16 -2.98
CA THR A 11 -4.18 -8.80 -3.25
C THR A 11 -4.38 -8.38 -4.70
N GLY A 12 -5.43 -8.91 -5.33
CA GLY A 12 -5.81 -8.57 -6.70
C GLY A 12 -5.10 -9.40 -7.78
N GLY A 13 -4.29 -10.40 -7.42
CA GLY A 13 -3.59 -11.26 -8.39
C GLY A 13 -2.27 -10.67 -8.90
N ASP A 14 -1.78 -9.63 -8.24
CA ASP A 14 -0.52 -8.98 -8.57
C ASP A 14 0.68 -9.75 -8.01
N ILE A 15 1.73 -9.85 -8.82
CA ILE A 15 2.95 -10.59 -8.49
C ILE A 15 4.04 -9.65 -8.00
N TYR A 16 4.66 -10.00 -6.89
CA TYR A 16 5.75 -9.26 -6.26
C TYR A 16 6.97 -10.15 -6.09
N ILE A 17 8.14 -9.52 -6.04
CA ILE A 17 9.38 -10.21 -5.71
C ILE A 17 9.48 -10.33 -4.20
N LYS A 18 9.45 -11.56 -3.70
CA LYS A 18 9.58 -11.85 -2.28
C LYS A 18 11.03 -11.81 -1.85
N GLU A 19 11.87 -12.60 -2.51
CA GLU A 19 13.29 -12.74 -2.21
C GLU A 19 14.12 -12.82 -3.49
N VAL A 20 15.36 -12.38 -3.41
CA VAL A 20 16.32 -12.43 -4.52
C VAL A 20 17.66 -12.90 -3.96
N ASP A 21 18.25 -13.92 -4.57
CA ASP A 21 19.58 -14.38 -4.25
C ASP A 21 20.60 -13.30 -4.66
N LYS A 22 21.43 -12.87 -3.72
CA LYS A 22 22.47 -11.84 -3.95
C LYS A 22 23.55 -12.28 -4.93
N SER A 23 23.72 -13.60 -5.12
CA SER A 23 24.66 -14.17 -6.09
C SER A 23 24.06 -14.30 -7.50
N SER A 24 22.76 -14.00 -7.68
CA SER A 24 22.06 -14.15 -8.96
C SER A 24 22.30 -12.98 -9.92
N ASP A 25 22.11 -13.26 -11.21
CA ASP A 25 22.09 -12.26 -12.28
C ASP A 25 20.99 -11.20 -12.04
N ALA A 26 19.84 -11.61 -11.47
CA ALA A 26 18.75 -10.70 -11.15
C ALA A 26 19.20 -9.63 -10.14
N TRP A 27 19.93 -10.03 -9.09
CA TRP A 27 20.46 -9.07 -8.12
C TRP A 27 21.46 -8.09 -8.76
N ALA A 28 22.34 -8.60 -9.61
CA ALA A 28 23.32 -7.80 -10.35
C ALA A 28 22.65 -6.79 -11.29
N GLN A 29 21.49 -7.13 -11.87
CA GLN A 29 20.69 -6.25 -12.71
C GLN A 29 19.81 -5.25 -11.95
N GLY A 30 19.84 -5.26 -10.61
CA GLY A 30 19.12 -4.29 -9.79
C GLY A 30 17.72 -4.74 -9.34
N VAL A 31 17.36 -6.00 -9.56
CA VAL A 31 16.12 -6.59 -9.01
C VAL A 31 16.21 -6.60 -7.48
N ARG A 32 15.15 -6.16 -6.81
CA ARG A 32 15.09 -6.08 -5.34
C ARG A 32 13.78 -6.65 -4.80
N PRO A 33 13.80 -7.21 -3.57
CA PRO A 33 12.60 -7.57 -2.84
C PRO A 33 11.61 -6.40 -2.73
N GLY A 34 10.31 -6.71 -2.78
CA GLY A 34 9.21 -5.76 -2.73
C GLY A 34 8.86 -5.09 -4.06
N ALA A 35 9.65 -5.29 -5.13
CA ALA A 35 9.27 -4.75 -6.43
C ALA A 35 8.09 -5.53 -7.03
N GLN A 36 7.12 -4.81 -7.60
CA GLN A 36 5.98 -5.39 -8.30
C GLN A 36 6.39 -5.76 -9.72
N LEU A 37 6.03 -6.96 -10.16
CA LEU A 37 6.16 -7.37 -11.54
C LEU A 37 4.98 -6.83 -12.37
N VAL A 38 5.28 -5.92 -13.29
CA VAL A 38 4.27 -5.27 -14.14
C VAL A 38 4.17 -5.96 -15.50
N MET A 39 5.31 -6.35 -16.08
CA MET A 39 5.31 -7.06 -17.34
C MET A 39 6.41 -8.11 -17.40
N ILE A 40 6.15 -9.12 -18.22
CA ILE A 40 7.09 -10.19 -18.51
C ILE A 40 7.20 -10.36 -20.04
N SER A 41 8.40 -10.61 -20.57
CA SER A 41 8.57 -10.84 -22.01
C SER A 41 7.73 -12.03 -22.49
N ALA A 42 7.30 -12.12 -23.74
CA ALA A 42 6.62 -13.30 -24.26
C ALA A 42 7.56 -14.52 -24.31
N THR A 43 7.01 -15.71 -24.53
CA THR A 43 7.78 -16.94 -24.77
C THR A 43 8.52 -16.90 -26.11
N PHE A 44 7.96 -16.19 -27.10
CA PHE A 44 8.52 -16.00 -28.43
C PHE A 44 8.47 -14.52 -28.81
N GLY A 45 9.57 -14.01 -29.37
CA GLY A 45 9.70 -12.60 -29.76
C GLY A 45 10.10 -11.67 -28.62
N ASP A 46 10.03 -10.37 -28.88
CA ASP A 46 10.42 -9.29 -27.96
C ASP A 46 9.22 -8.58 -27.31
N GLU A 47 8.02 -9.11 -27.49
CA GLU A 47 6.81 -8.54 -26.91
C GLU A 47 6.81 -8.70 -25.39
N MET A 48 6.14 -7.77 -24.69
CA MET A 48 5.97 -7.81 -23.23
C MET A 48 4.48 -7.96 -22.92
N TRP A 49 4.14 -8.88 -22.02
CA TRP A 49 2.78 -9.08 -21.55
C TRP A 49 2.61 -8.55 -20.12
N ASN A 50 1.49 -7.87 -19.89
CA ASN A 50 1.06 -7.41 -18.58
C ASN A 50 0.82 -8.57 -17.61
N THR A 51 1.43 -8.49 -16.43
CA THR A 51 1.30 -9.47 -15.33
C THR A 51 0.42 -8.99 -14.18
N GLN A 52 -0.14 -7.78 -14.27
CA GLN A 52 -1.08 -7.25 -13.28
C GLN A 52 -2.38 -8.05 -13.28
N GLY A 53 -2.80 -8.51 -12.10
CA GLY A 53 -4.02 -9.29 -11.89
C GLY A 53 -4.07 -10.66 -12.56
N VAL A 54 -2.92 -11.22 -12.97
CA VAL A 54 -2.84 -12.52 -13.65
C VAL A 54 -2.88 -13.70 -12.66
N GLY A 55 -2.40 -13.50 -11.44
CA GLY A 55 -2.29 -14.54 -10.41
C GLY A 55 -1.08 -15.48 -10.61
N MET A 56 -0.62 -16.07 -9.50
CA MET A 56 0.63 -16.83 -9.44
C MET A 56 0.61 -18.05 -10.36
N THR A 57 -0.52 -18.76 -10.42
CA THR A 57 -0.63 -19.99 -11.21
C THR A 57 -0.41 -19.73 -12.69
N GLN A 58 -1.04 -18.69 -13.23
CA GLN A 58 -0.89 -18.35 -14.65
C GLN A 58 0.49 -17.76 -14.93
N PHE A 59 1.01 -16.92 -14.02
CA PHE A 59 2.39 -16.43 -14.08
C PHE A 59 3.42 -17.57 -14.13
N LEU A 60 3.34 -18.55 -13.22
CA LEU A 60 4.25 -19.70 -13.19
C LEU A 60 4.13 -20.58 -14.43
N THR A 61 2.91 -20.77 -14.95
CA THR A 61 2.71 -21.51 -16.21
C THR A 61 3.46 -20.86 -17.37
N VAL A 62 3.46 -19.52 -17.39
CA VAL A 62 4.11 -18.71 -18.44
C VAL A 62 5.61 -18.61 -18.22
N LEU A 63 6.06 -18.61 -16.96
CA LEU A 63 7.47 -18.66 -16.61
C LEU A 63 8.07 -20.02 -17.00
N ASN A 64 7.38 -21.11 -16.67
CA ASN A 64 7.85 -22.49 -16.89
C ASN A 64 7.77 -22.94 -18.35
N SER A 65 6.88 -22.35 -19.16
CA SER A 65 6.76 -22.69 -20.59
C SER A 65 7.83 -22.03 -21.47
N ARG A 66 8.71 -21.20 -20.90
CA ARG A 66 9.76 -20.51 -21.66
C ARG A 66 10.90 -21.46 -22.00
N PHE A 67 11.30 -21.38 -23.26
CA PHE A 67 12.54 -21.97 -23.75
C PHE A 67 13.53 -20.84 -24.05
N GLY A 68 14.53 -20.66 -23.20
CA GLY A 68 15.54 -19.61 -23.38
C GLY A 68 16.45 -19.47 -22.17
N SER A 69 17.62 -18.87 -22.39
CA SER A 69 18.60 -18.59 -21.33
C SER A 69 18.36 -17.27 -20.60
N SER A 70 17.54 -16.37 -21.17
CA SER A 70 17.29 -15.03 -20.63
C SER A 70 15.82 -14.63 -20.76
N MET A 71 15.38 -13.74 -19.87
CA MET A 71 14.04 -13.16 -19.89
C MET A 71 14.11 -11.68 -19.47
N LYS A 72 13.16 -10.88 -19.93
CA LYS A 72 13.04 -9.46 -19.55
C LYS A 72 11.85 -9.30 -18.59
N LEU A 73 12.10 -8.64 -17.47
CA LEU A 73 11.09 -8.30 -16.45
C LEU A 73 10.97 -6.78 -16.39
N ALA A 74 9.74 -6.25 -16.43
CA ALA A 74 9.47 -4.87 -16.10
C ALA A 74 8.95 -4.80 -14.67
N LEU A 75 9.70 -4.10 -13.82
CA LEU A 75 9.41 -3.99 -12.39
C LEU A 75 8.99 -2.56 -12.06
N ALA A 76 7.86 -2.41 -11.38
CA ALA A 76 7.55 -1.19 -10.66
C ALA A 76 8.17 -1.27 -9.28
N LYS A 77 8.89 -0.22 -8.87
CA LYS A 77 9.30 -0.10 -7.47
C LYS A 77 8.06 0.23 -6.66
N GLU A 78 7.75 -0.58 -5.66
CA GLU A 78 6.98 -0.05 -4.53
C GLU A 78 7.82 1.07 -3.92
N ASP A 79 7.27 2.27 -3.88
CA ASP A 79 7.93 3.41 -3.26
C ASP A 79 7.98 3.11 -1.76
N GLN A 80 9.08 2.52 -1.28
CA GLN A 80 9.22 2.15 0.14
C GLN A 80 8.99 3.36 1.07
N ASN A 81 9.16 4.57 0.53
CA ASN A 81 8.86 5.83 1.19
C ASN A 81 7.38 5.99 1.58
N VAL A 82 6.42 5.45 0.81
CA VAL A 82 5.00 5.59 1.19
C VAL A 82 4.63 4.62 2.31
N LEU A 83 5.20 3.42 2.33
CA LEU A 83 4.96 2.47 3.42
C LEU A 83 5.61 2.95 4.71
N SER A 84 6.86 3.44 4.66
CA SER A 84 7.54 4.00 5.82
C SER A 84 6.89 5.30 6.28
N ALA A 85 6.52 6.22 5.38
CA ALA A 85 5.80 7.44 5.75
C ALA A 85 4.42 7.13 6.35
N PHE A 86 3.72 6.10 5.87
CA PHE A 86 2.46 5.64 6.47
C PHE A 86 2.68 5.02 7.86
N LEU A 87 3.71 4.18 8.02
CA LEU A 87 4.07 3.56 9.30
C LEU A 87 4.55 4.59 10.33
N ASP A 88 5.29 5.61 9.89
CA ASP A 88 5.74 6.74 10.71
C ASP A 88 4.58 7.67 11.07
N ALA A 89 3.66 7.94 10.13
CA ALA A 89 2.44 8.69 10.43
C ALA A 89 1.53 7.95 11.42
N PHE A 90 1.46 6.61 11.34
CA PHE A 90 0.69 5.79 12.26
C PHE A 90 1.35 5.68 13.65
N LYS A 91 2.69 5.60 13.71
CA LYS A 91 3.46 5.67 14.95
C LYS A 91 3.40 7.05 15.62
N GLY A 92 3.39 8.12 14.83
CA GLY A 92 3.22 9.49 15.33
C GLY A 92 1.89 9.67 16.07
N LYS A 93 0.79 9.15 15.51
CA LYS A 93 -0.52 9.14 16.18
C LYS A 93 -0.61 8.23 17.41
N ALA A 94 0.14 7.12 17.43
CA ALA A 94 0.17 6.22 18.59
C ALA A 94 1.03 6.76 19.76
N SER A 95 1.92 7.72 19.48
CA SER A 95 2.81 8.32 20.49
C SER A 95 2.34 9.69 21.00
N GLU A 96 1.38 10.35 20.32
CA GLU A 96 0.71 11.58 20.77
C GLU A 96 -0.38 11.37 21.85
N SER A 97 -0.67 10.12 22.22
CA SER A 97 -1.56 9.78 23.34
C SER A 97 -0.84 9.67 24.70
N GLN A 98 0.38 10.20 24.81
CA GLN A 98 0.98 10.57 26.10
C GLN A 98 0.93 12.09 26.26
N GLY A 99 -0.29 12.65 26.21
CA GLY A 99 -0.53 14.01 26.65
C GLY A 99 -0.28 14.11 28.15
N SER A 100 0.58 15.05 28.56
CA SER A 100 0.67 15.45 29.97
C SER A 100 -0.73 15.82 30.51
N PRO A 101 -1.07 15.52 31.78
CA PRO A 101 -2.40 15.74 32.35
C PRO A 101 -2.99 17.14 32.11
N GLN A 102 -2.12 18.14 31.90
CA GLN A 102 -2.48 19.54 31.67
C GLN A 102 -3.10 19.87 30.30
N GLU A 103 -2.88 19.05 29.26
CA GLU A 103 -3.46 19.31 27.94
C GLU A 103 -4.85 18.69 27.76
N GLU A 104 -5.15 17.61 28.47
CA GLU A 104 -6.46 16.98 28.45
C GLU A 104 -7.50 17.87 29.13
N GLU A 105 -7.16 18.53 30.24
CA GLU A 105 -8.02 19.52 30.89
C GLU A 105 -8.38 20.68 29.96
N ARG A 106 -7.41 21.18 29.18
CA ARG A 106 -7.64 22.29 28.23
C ARG A 106 -8.50 21.89 27.03
N LYS A 107 -8.39 20.64 26.59
CA LYS A 107 -9.22 20.08 25.51
C LYS A 107 -10.64 19.80 26.02
N GLN A 108 -10.79 19.28 27.24
CA GLN A 108 -12.08 19.08 27.88
C GLN A 108 -12.81 20.41 28.12
N GLN A 109 -12.12 21.44 28.62
CA GLN A 109 -12.70 22.77 28.81
C GLN A 109 -13.12 23.45 27.50
N ASN A 110 -12.34 23.28 26.42
CA ASN A 110 -12.75 23.78 25.11
C ASN A 110 -13.96 23.02 24.55
N LEU A 111 -14.04 21.71 24.78
CA LEU A 111 -15.16 20.90 24.35
C LEU A 111 -16.44 21.27 25.11
N GLU A 112 -16.36 21.41 26.45
CA GLU A 112 -17.48 21.85 27.29
C GLU A 112 -18.01 23.23 26.85
N ALA A 113 -17.12 24.19 26.60
CA ALA A 113 -17.53 25.50 26.10
C ALA A 113 -18.22 25.45 24.73
N ILE A 114 -17.79 24.54 23.84
CA ILE A 114 -18.44 24.34 22.53
C ILE A 114 -19.82 23.69 22.70
N PHE A 115 -19.96 22.71 23.61
CA PHE A 115 -21.24 22.07 23.88
C PHE A 115 -22.26 23.04 24.51
N ASP A 116 -21.83 23.86 25.47
CA ASP A 116 -22.68 24.87 26.09
C ASP A 116 -23.14 25.92 25.06
N GLU A 117 -22.23 26.37 24.17
CA GLU A 117 -22.57 27.33 23.12
C GLU A 117 -23.52 26.73 22.05
N GLU A 118 -23.40 25.44 21.74
CA GLU A 118 -24.35 24.73 20.88
C GLU A 118 -25.71 24.50 21.58
N GLU A 119 -25.73 24.18 22.87
CA GLU A 119 -26.97 23.97 23.62
C GLU A 119 -27.76 25.27 23.79
N GLU A 120 -27.08 26.40 24.02
CA GLU A 120 -27.70 27.73 24.03
C GLU A 120 -28.25 28.13 22.65
N LYS A 121 -27.54 27.80 21.56
CA LYS A 121 -28.02 28.01 20.19
C LYS A 121 -29.21 27.12 19.85
N LEU A 122 -29.25 25.89 20.37
CA LEU A 122 -30.38 24.96 20.19
C LEU A 122 -31.60 25.35 21.03
N GLN A 123 -31.41 25.85 22.26
CA GLN A 123 -32.50 26.37 23.09
C GLN A 123 -33.08 27.69 22.56
N ASN A 124 -32.25 28.62 22.09
CA ASN A 124 -32.72 29.84 21.43
C ASN A 124 -33.23 29.62 19.99
N GLY A 125 -32.86 28.50 19.35
CA GLY A 125 -33.29 28.11 18.01
C GLY A 125 -34.53 27.21 17.96
N GLY A 126 -35.22 27.00 19.08
CA GLY A 126 -36.35 26.06 19.24
C GLY A 126 -37.65 26.42 18.51
N GLY A 127 -37.60 26.93 17.28
CA GLY A 127 -38.77 27.46 16.58
C GLY A 127 -38.86 27.26 15.07
N MET A 128 -38.08 26.39 14.41
CA MET A 128 -38.14 26.33 12.94
C MET A 128 -37.97 24.94 12.32
N TRP A 129 -38.77 23.96 12.75
CA TRP A 129 -39.06 22.80 11.88
C TRP A 129 -40.54 22.41 11.93
N ASN A 130 -41.33 23.02 11.06
CA ASN A 130 -42.67 22.57 10.69
C ASN A 130 -42.62 22.06 9.24
N PRO A 131 -42.71 20.74 8.98
CA PRO A 131 -42.59 20.19 7.63
C PRO A 131 -43.88 20.29 6.79
N PHE A 132 -44.91 21.01 7.23
CA PHE A 132 -46.22 21.05 6.56
C PHE A 132 -46.91 22.43 6.55
N ARG A 133 -46.19 23.51 6.26
CA ARG A 133 -46.82 24.79 5.88
C ARG A 133 -46.28 25.29 4.55
#